data_AF-A0A2S9F7V7-F1
#
_entry.id   AF-A0A2S9F7V7-F1
#
_cell.length_a   1.000
_cell.length_b   1.000
_cell.length_c   1.000
_cell.angle_alpha   90.00
_cell.angle_beta   90.00
_cell.angle_gamma   90.00
#
_symmetry.space_group_name_H-M   'P 1'
#
loop_
_entity.id
_entity.type
_entity.pdbx_description
1 polymer ?
#
loop_
_entity_poly.entity_id
_entity_poly.type
_entity_poly.pdbx_seq_one_letter_code
_entity_poly.pdbx_strand_id
1 'polypeptide(L)'
;QARLVAGWMLVGFIHGVMNTDNMTISGETIDYGPCAFMEAFDPATVFSSIDSWGRYAYGNQPSIALWNLARFAETLLSLFDPDAEKAIALAEASLGGFREVYETTWTDGMLAKLGVEGAASDVAGPLIQDLHTQLHQSQVDHTTFYRRLAAAARGDSEPVRGEFIDLAAFDGWLDRWRALEPDPDTMDRVNPVYVPRNHLVEEALTAATGGDLAPLEALLDAVRSPFDERPGLGRYAEPGEKEFSASFQTFCGT
;
A
#
# COMPACT_ATOMS: atom_id res chain seq x y z
N GLN A 1 -12.94 8.24 -1.33
CA GLN A 1 -12.93 6.85 -0.84
C GLN A 1 -12.20 5.89 -1.79
N ALA A 2 -12.71 5.56 -2.99
CA ALA A 2 -12.01 4.65 -3.92
C ALA A 2 -10.54 5.03 -4.18
N ARG A 3 -10.28 6.31 -4.49
CA ARG A 3 -8.92 6.84 -4.71
C ARG A 3 -8.03 6.80 -3.45
N LEU A 4 -8.61 7.04 -2.27
CA LEU A 4 -7.90 6.97 -0.99
C LEU A 4 -7.38 5.56 -0.75
N VAL A 5 -8.26 4.57 -0.87
CA VAL A 5 -7.93 3.17 -0.64
C VAL A 5 -6.96 2.67 -1.71
N ALA A 6 -7.12 3.05 -2.98
CA ALA A 6 -6.12 2.78 -4.01
C ALA A 6 -4.73 3.32 -3.60
N GLY A 7 -4.68 4.56 -3.09
CA GLY A 7 -3.46 5.15 -2.52
C GLY A 7 -2.85 4.31 -1.41
N TRP A 8 -3.65 3.85 -0.43
CA TRP A 8 -3.18 2.95 0.63
C TRP A 8 -2.58 1.66 0.07
N MET A 9 -3.28 1.03 -0.89
CA MET A 9 -2.81 -0.20 -1.51
C MET A 9 -1.46 0.01 -2.23
N LEU A 10 -1.30 1.10 -2.98
CA LEU A 10 -0.07 1.39 -3.73
C LEU A 10 1.17 1.54 -2.85
N VAL A 11 1.02 2.08 -1.63
CA VAL A 11 2.13 2.28 -0.69
C VAL A 11 2.24 1.20 0.39
N GLY A 12 1.39 0.18 0.35
CA GLY A 12 1.42 -0.90 1.35
C GLY A 12 0.88 -0.49 2.73
N PHE A 13 0.03 0.54 2.81
CA PHE A 13 -0.56 0.99 4.06
C PHE A 13 -1.75 0.11 4.47
N ILE A 14 -1.75 -0.33 5.73
CA ILE A 14 -2.83 -1.08 6.36
C ILE A 14 -3.41 -0.22 7.47
N HIS A 15 -4.70 0.12 7.38
CA HIS A 15 -5.38 0.94 8.39
C HIS A 15 -5.67 0.14 9.67
N GLY A 16 -5.95 -1.15 9.55
CA GLY A 16 -6.17 -2.06 10.68
C GLY A 16 -7.53 -1.98 11.38
N VAL A 17 -8.28 -0.87 11.28
CA VAL A 17 -9.65 -0.73 11.81
C VAL A 17 -10.50 0.18 10.93
N MET A 18 -11.03 -0.39 9.85
CA MET A 18 -11.92 0.33 8.92
C MET A 18 -13.38 0.18 9.34
N ASN A 19 -13.70 0.53 10.59
CA ASN A 19 -15.09 0.66 11.02
C ASN A 19 -15.77 1.85 10.32
N THR A 20 -17.10 1.88 10.26
CA THR A 20 -17.84 2.94 9.55
C THR A 20 -17.64 4.33 10.15
N ASP A 21 -17.39 4.43 11.45
CA ASP A 21 -17.05 5.67 12.16
C ASP A 21 -15.65 6.20 11.80
N ASN A 22 -14.76 5.33 11.29
CA ASN A 22 -13.42 5.69 10.80
C ASN A 22 -13.38 5.96 9.29
N MET A 23 -14.55 6.16 8.66
CA MET A 23 -14.66 6.50 7.24
C MET A 23 -15.13 7.95 7.09
N THR A 24 -14.20 8.88 6.84
CA THR A 24 -14.52 10.29 6.63
C THR A 24 -15.34 10.49 5.36
N ILE A 25 -16.30 11.43 5.37
CA ILE A 25 -17.04 11.78 4.13
C ILE A 25 -16.10 12.44 3.10
N SER A 26 -15.08 13.18 3.56
CA SER A 26 -14.07 13.83 2.70
C SER A 26 -13.23 12.81 1.92
N GLY A 27 -13.09 11.58 2.42
CA GLY A 27 -12.20 10.59 1.82
C GLY A 27 -10.74 10.83 2.19
N GLU A 28 -10.49 11.32 3.41
CA GLU A 28 -9.18 11.42 4.05
C GLU A 28 -8.98 10.28 5.06
N THR A 29 -7.75 9.81 5.23
CA THR A 29 -7.40 8.86 6.31
C THR A 29 -7.59 9.54 7.67
N ILE A 30 -8.21 8.83 8.62
CA ILE A 30 -8.39 9.27 10.00
C ILE A 30 -8.07 8.12 10.95
N ASP A 31 -7.99 8.43 12.24
CA ASP A 31 -7.90 7.45 13.33
C ASP A 31 -6.74 6.45 13.15
N TYR A 32 -5.52 7.00 13.17
CA TYR A 32 -4.26 6.26 13.15
C TYR A 32 -4.06 5.52 14.48
N GLY A 33 -4.79 4.41 14.66
CA GLY A 33 -4.62 3.47 15.76
C GLY A 33 -3.66 2.34 15.34
N PRO A 34 -4.18 1.14 15.04
CA PRO A 34 -3.35 0.00 14.66
C PRO A 34 -3.02 0.00 13.17
N CYS A 35 -2.62 1.15 12.65
CA CYS A 35 -2.18 1.27 11.27
C CYS A 35 -0.68 1.01 11.15
N ALA A 36 -0.26 0.44 10.03
CA ALA A 36 1.14 0.12 9.78
C ALA A 36 1.41 -0.03 8.29
N PHE A 37 2.69 0.05 7.92
CA PHE A 37 3.13 -0.23 6.57
C PHE A 37 3.58 -1.69 6.46
N MET A 38 3.17 -2.34 5.38
CA MET A 38 3.61 -3.67 5.02
C MET A 38 5.10 -3.64 4.68
N GLU A 39 5.86 -4.58 5.24
CA GLU A 39 7.24 -4.84 4.86
C GLU A 39 7.24 -5.90 3.76
N ALA A 40 7.41 -7.19 4.09
CA ALA A 40 7.26 -8.27 3.11
C ALA A 40 5.84 -8.28 2.50
N PHE A 41 5.76 -8.35 1.17
CA PHE A 41 4.48 -8.35 0.46
C PHE A 41 3.65 -9.60 0.79
N ASP A 42 2.52 -9.40 1.46
CA ASP A 42 1.54 -10.44 1.71
C ASP A 42 0.10 -9.86 1.71
N PRO A 43 -0.77 -10.27 0.77
CA PRO A 43 -2.17 -9.88 0.77
C PRO A 43 -2.92 -10.13 2.08
N ALA A 44 -2.48 -11.11 2.87
CA ALA A 44 -3.06 -11.50 4.14
C ALA A 44 -2.48 -10.76 5.35
N THR A 45 -1.55 -9.80 5.17
CA THR A 45 -0.96 -9.06 6.30
C THR A 45 -2.03 -8.34 7.12
N VAL A 46 -1.98 -8.56 8.43
CA VAL A 46 -2.82 -7.93 9.45
C VAL A 46 -1.91 -7.52 10.61
N PHE A 47 -2.06 -6.29 11.09
CA PHE A 47 -1.29 -5.79 12.24
C PHE A 47 -2.13 -5.50 13.48
N SER A 48 -3.44 -5.28 13.30
CA SER A 48 -4.34 -5.00 14.41
C SER A 48 -4.48 -6.22 15.32
N SER A 49 -4.12 -6.07 16.59
CA SER A 49 -4.22 -7.15 17.59
C SER A 49 -5.65 -7.66 17.81
N ILE A 50 -6.66 -6.86 17.47
CA ILE A 50 -8.08 -7.22 17.59
C ILE A 50 -8.65 -7.85 16.30
N ASP A 51 -7.92 -7.82 15.18
CA ASP A 51 -8.38 -8.36 13.90
C ASP A 51 -7.97 -9.83 13.70
N SER A 52 -8.39 -10.71 14.62
CA SER A 52 -8.03 -12.13 14.59
C SER A 52 -8.57 -12.90 13.37
N TRP A 53 -9.51 -12.30 12.62
CA TRP A 53 -10.15 -12.90 11.44
C TRP A 53 -9.66 -12.30 10.12
N GLY A 54 -8.75 -11.32 10.17
CA GLY A 54 -8.23 -10.62 9.00
C GLY A 54 -9.28 -9.85 8.21
N ARG A 55 -10.31 -9.32 8.89
CA ARG A 55 -11.34 -8.48 8.28
C ARG A 55 -10.72 -7.26 7.60
N TYR A 56 -9.69 -6.67 8.20
CA TYR A 56 -9.00 -5.47 7.77
C TYR A 56 -7.59 -5.76 7.23
N ALA A 57 -7.32 -7.01 6.81
CA ALA A 57 -6.10 -7.37 6.12
C ALA A 57 -5.86 -6.48 4.89
N TYR A 58 -4.59 -6.30 4.49
CA TYR A 58 -4.20 -5.48 3.35
C TYR A 58 -5.08 -5.72 2.11
N GLY A 59 -5.21 -6.96 1.66
CA GLY A 59 -6.00 -7.33 0.48
C GLY A 59 -7.52 -7.10 0.61
N ASN A 60 -8.03 -6.97 1.84
CA ASN A 60 -9.46 -6.80 2.10
C ASN A 60 -9.90 -5.33 2.17
N GLN A 61 -8.97 -4.37 2.30
CA GLN A 61 -9.32 -2.95 2.45
C GLN A 61 -10.25 -2.40 1.34
N PRO A 62 -10.08 -2.73 0.04
CA PRO A 62 -10.98 -2.25 -1.01
C PRO A 62 -12.42 -2.74 -0.87
N SER A 63 -12.61 -4.00 -0.53
CA SER A 63 -13.94 -4.59 -0.37
C SER A 63 -14.63 -4.09 0.90
N ILE A 64 -13.89 -3.91 1.99
CA ILE A 64 -14.38 -3.29 3.22
C ILE A 64 -14.81 -1.84 2.99
N ALA A 65 -14.05 -1.05 2.24
CA ALA A 65 -14.42 0.32 1.93
C ALA A 65 -15.74 0.40 1.15
N LEU A 66 -15.94 -0.49 0.17
CA LEU A 66 -17.21 -0.60 -0.55
C LEU A 66 -18.35 -1.03 0.39
N TRP A 67 -18.10 -1.97 1.29
CA TRP A 67 -19.09 -2.40 2.29
C TRP A 67 -19.52 -1.26 3.21
N ASN A 68 -18.57 -0.44 3.69
CA ASN A 68 -18.84 0.74 4.51
C ASN A 68 -19.65 1.79 3.75
N LEU A 69 -19.32 2.03 2.47
CA LEU A 69 -20.10 2.93 1.61
C LEU A 69 -21.53 2.43 1.40
N ALA A 70 -21.73 1.12 1.28
CA ALA A 70 -23.07 0.55 1.22
C ALA A 70 -23.85 0.78 2.53
N ARG A 71 -23.22 0.62 3.70
CA ARG A 71 -23.85 0.96 4.99
C ARG A 71 -24.24 2.44 5.06
N PHE A 72 -23.39 3.33 4.56
CA PHE A 72 -23.71 4.76 4.50
C PHE A 72 -24.89 5.05 3.57
N ALA A 73 -24.91 4.46 2.37
CA ALA A 73 -25.99 4.63 1.41
C ALA A 73 -27.35 4.18 1.97
N GLU A 74 -27.40 3.09 2.76
CA GLU A 74 -28.62 2.63 3.44
C GLU A 74 -29.25 3.71 4.34
N THR A 75 -28.44 4.56 4.96
CA THR A 75 -28.93 5.65 5.81
C THR A 75 -29.57 6.81 5.04
N LEU A 76 -29.32 6.89 3.72
CA LEU A 76 -29.73 7.99 2.86
C LEU A 76 -30.89 7.62 1.93
N LEU A 77 -31.36 6.37 1.95
CA LEU A 77 -32.36 5.87 0.98
C LEU A 77 -33.62 6.75 0.91
N SER A 78 -34.14 7.18 2.07
CA SER A 78 -35.33 8.04 2.14
C SER A 78 -35.13 9.44 1.55
N LEU A 79 -33.88 9.86 1.36
CA LEU A 79 -33.52 11.13 0.71
C LEU A 79 -33.35 10.97 -0.81
N PHE A 80 -33.16 9.74 -1.31
CA PHE A 80 -32.98 9.48 -2.74
C PHE A 80 -34.31 9.41 -3.48
N ASP A 81 -35.27 8.65 -2.96
CA ASP A 81 -36.62 8.55 -3.51
C ASP A 81 -37.60 8.08 -2.42
N PRO A 82 -38.85 8.58 -2.39
CA PRO A 82 -39.88 8.04 -1.50
C PRO A 82 -40.24 6.57 -1.78
N ASP A 83 -40.00 6.08 -2.99
CA ASP A 83 -40.13 4.67 -3.36
C ASP A 83 -38.85 3.91 -3.01
N ALA A 84 -38.97 2.92 -2.12
CA ALA A 84 -37.83 2.17 -1.60
C ALA A 84 -37.05 1.41 -2.68
N GLU A 85 -37.72 0.83 -3.68
CA GLU A 85 -37.05 0.07 -4.74
C GLU A 85 -36.25 1.01 -5.64
N LYS A 86 -36.80 2.20 -5.95
CA LYS A 86 -36.07 3.22 -6.71
C LYS A 86 -34.88 3.78 -5.93
N ALA A 87 -35.04 4.05 -4.64
CA ALA A 87 -33.95 4.51 -3.79
C ALA A 87 -32.79 3.51 -3.74
N ILE A 88 -33.10 2.21 -3.62
CA ILE A 88 -32.10 1.13 -3.65
C ILE A 88 -31.39 1.10 -5.00
N ALA A 89 -32.14 1.14 -6.12
CA ALA A 89 -31.54 1.12 -7.45
C ALA A 89 -30.59 2.32 -7.69
N LEU A 90 -30.95 3.51 -7.19
CA LEU A 90 -30.09 4.70 -7.25
C LEU A 90 -28.82 4.52 -6.41
N ALA A 91 -28.94 3.96 -5.20
CA ALA A 91 -27.80 3.67 -4.33
C ALA A 91 -26.84 2.66 -4.97
N GLU A 92 -27.35 1.55 -5.50
CA GLU A 92 -26.57 0.51 -6.18
C GLU A 92 -25.86 1.06 -7.42
N ALA A 93 -26.56 1.85 -8.24
CA ALA A 93 -25.97 2.51 -9.40
C ALA A 93 -24.80 3.43 -9.00
N SER A 94 -24.95 4.20 -7.92
CA SER A 94 -23.88 5.05 -7.40
C SER A 94 -22.71 4.24 -6.84
N LEU A 95 -22.98 3.14 -6.12
CA LEU A 95 -21.94 2.27 -5.56
C LEU A 95 -21.16 1.52 -6.65
N GLY A 96 -21.81 1.22 -7.78
CA GLY A 96 -21.19 0.58 -8.94
C GLY A 96 -19.95 1.33 -9.47
N GLY A 97 -19.92 2.66 -9.35
CA GLY A 97 -18.78 3.47 -9.76
C GLY A 97 -17.53 3.35 -8.87
N PHE A 98 -17.66 2.79 -7.65
CA PHE A 98 -16.52 2.62 -6.74
C PHE A 98 -15.44 1.72 -7.37
N ARG A 99 -15.87 0.58 -7.91
CA ARG A 99 -14.97 -0.44 -8.45
C ARG A 99 -14.15 0.10 -9.61
N GLU A 100 -14.81 0.75 -10.56
CA GLU A 100 -14.16 1.36 -11.72
C GLU A 100 -13.12 2.42 -11.31
N VAL A 101 -13.48 3.33 -10.40
CA VAL A 101 -12.56 4.36 -9.91
C VAL A 101 -11.39 3.74 -9.16
N TYR A 102 -11.63 2.74 -8.31
CA TYR A 102 -10.57 2.04 -7.58
C TYR A 102 -9.62 1.31 -8.53
N GLU A 103 -10.15 0.46 -9.43
CA GLU A 103 -9.36 -0.35 -10.36
C GLU A 103 -8.54 0.54 -11.30
N THR A 104 -9.13 1.63 -11.83
CA THR A 104 -8.41 2.60 -12.67
C THR A 104 -7.29 3.28 -11.88
N THR A 105 -7.60 3.86 -10.71
CA THR A 105 -6.61 4.59 -9.91
C THR A 105 -5.46 3.68 -9.45
N TRP A 106 -5.79 2.45 -9.07
CA TRP A 106 -4.80 1.47 -8.64
C TRP A 106 -3.95 0.99 -9.82
N THR A 107 -4.56 0.69 -10.97
CA THR A 107 -3.82 0.24 -12.16
C THR A 107 -2.88 1.34 -12.66
N ASP A 108 -3.36 2.57 -12.80
CA ASP A 108 -2.55 3.71 -13.21
C ASP A 108 -1.37 3.93 -12.24
N GLY A 109 -1.64 3.86 -10.94
CA GLY A 109 -0.59 3.94 -9.92
C GLY A 109 0.43 2.80 -10.04
N MET A 110 0.00 1.56 -10.26
CA MET A 110 0.89 0.43 -10.44
C MET A 110 1.75 0.56 -11.69
N LEU A 111 1.20 1.05 -12.80
CA LEU A 111 1.95 1.32 -14.03
C LEU A 111 3.00 2.40 -13.81
N ALA A 112 2.67 3.48 -13.09
CA ALA A 112 3.63 4.51 -12.71
C ALA A 112 4.74 3.95 -11.80
N LYS A 113 4.40 3.12 -10.82
CA LYS A 113 5.39 2.44 -9.94
C LYS A 113 6.34 1.54 -10.72
N LEU A 114 5.89 0.99 -11.85
CA LEU A 114 6.68 0.18 -12.77
C LEU A 114 7.34 1.00 -13.89
N GLY A 115 7.09 2.30 -13.99
CA GLY A 115 7.64 3.17 -15.04
C GLY A 115 7.07 2.94 -16.44
N VAL A 116 5.95 2.23 -16.58
CA VAL A 116 5.39 1.79 -17.88
C VAL A 116 3.99 2.38 -18.10
N GLU A 117 3.85 3.67 -17.78
CA GLU A 117 2.60 4.41 -18.02
C GLU A 117 2.18 4.30 -19.49
N GLY A 118 0.89 4.02 -19.73
CA GLY A 118 0.36 3.83 -21.08
C GLY A 118 0.51 2.42 -21.65
N ALA A 119 1.08 1.46 -20.90
CA ALA A 119 1.03 0.05 -21.27
C ALA A 119 -0.42 -0.43 -21.47
N ALA A 120 -0.66 -1.22 -22.52
CA ALA A 120 -1.98 -1.76 -22.83
C ALA A 120 -2.45 -2.72 -21.71
N SER A 121 -3.76 -2.72 -21.44
CA SER A 121 -4.34 -3.46 -20.30
C SER A 121 -4.12 -4.98 -20.37
N ASP A 122 -4.09 -5.54 -21.57
CA ASP A 122 -3.82 -6.96 -21.84
C ASP A 122 -2.37 -7.37 -21.58
N VAL A 123 -1.45 -6.40 -21.55
CA VAL A 123 -0.04 -6.59 -21.16
C VAL A 123 0.16 -6.27 -19.68
N ALA A 124 -0.39 -5.16 -19.20
CA ALA A 124 -0.25 -4.65 -17.85
C ALA A 124 -0.77 -5.61 -16.78
N GLY A 125 -1.99 -6.15 -16.98
CA GLY A 125 -2.64 -7.03 -16.00
C GLY A 125 -1.80 -8.26 -15.66
N PRO A 126 -1.42 -9.09 -16.65
CA PRO A 126 -0.56 -10.25 -16.43
C PRO A 126 0.80 -9.87 -15.82
N LEU A 127 1.41 -8.76 -16.25
CA LEU A 127 2.70 -8.31 -15.72
C LEU A 127 2.63 -8.01 -14.21
N ILE A 128 1.59 -7.31 -13.77
CA ILE A 128 1.37 -6.96 -12.37
C ILE A 128 1.02 -8.21 -11.54
N GLN A 129 0.15 -9.08 -12.07
CA GLN A 129 -0.25 -10.31 -11.37
C GLN A 129 0.94 -11.25 -11.16
N ASP A 130 1.77 -11.45 -12.20
CA ASP A 130 2.96 -12.29 -12.11
C ASP A 130 3.97 -11.71 -11.12
N LEU A 131 4.14 -10.38 -11.09
CA LEU A 131 5.00 -9.72 -10.12
C LEU A 131 4.53 -9.97 -8.69
N HIS A 132 3.26 -9.68 -8.41
CA HIS A 132 2.69 -9.85 -7.07
C HIS A 132 2.80 -11.30 -6.57
N THR A 133 2.61 -12.27 -7.46
CA THR A 133 2.84 -13.69 -7.14
C THR A 133 4.27 -13.94 -6.69
N GLN A 134 5.26 -13.41 -7.41
CA GLN A 134 6.68 -13.60 -7.10
C GLN A 134 7.12 -12.84 -5.84
N LEU A 135 6.63 -11.61 -5.64
CA LEU A 135 6.86 -10.82 -4.42
C LEU A 135 6.37 -11.59 -3.19
N HIS A 136 5.17 -12.16 -3.27
CA HIS A 136 4.58 -12.95 -2.19
C HIS A 136 5.39 -14.23 -1.92
N GLN A 137 5.73 -14.99 -2.97
CA GLN A 137 6.50 -16.24 -2.83
C GLN A 137 7.90 -16.01 -2.25
N SER A 138 8.54 -14.89 -2.61
CA SER A 138 9.89 -14.56 -2.17
C SER A 138 9.92 -13.73 -0.88
N GLN A 139 8.76 -13.32 -0.35
CA GLN A 139 8.64 -12.47 0.84
C GLN A 139 9.46 -11.16 0.71
N VAL A 140 9.37 -10.56 -0.47
CA VAL A 140 10.12 -9.35 -0.84
C VAL A 140 9.51 -8.12 -0.18
N ASP A 141 10.33 -7.19 0.34
CA ASP A 141 9.85 -5.94 0.94
C ASP A 141 9.15 -5.06 -0.12
N HIS A 142 7.89 -4.71 0.14
CA HIS A 142 7.03 -3.99 -0.79
C HIS A 142 7.64 -2.66 -1.20
N THR A 143 8.04 -1.83 -0.24
CA THR A 143 8.53 -0.47 -0.52
C THR A 143 9.88 -0.50 -1.23
N THR A 144 10.82 -1.27 -0.68
CA THR A 144 12.20 -1.35 -1.16
C THR A 144 12.29 -1.93 -2.56
N PHE A 145 11.46 -2.93 -2.88
CA PHE A 145 11.43 -3.53 -4.22
C PHE A 145 11.19 -2.49 -5.31
N TYR A 146 10.12 -1.70 -5.21
CA TYR A 146 9.80 -0.73 -6.26
C TYR A 146 10.86 0.38 -6.36
N ARG A 147 11.47 0.77 -5.23
CA ARG A 147 12.57 1.73 -5.25
C ARG A 147 13.82 1.15 -5.93
N ARG A 148 14.20 -0.08 -5.60
CA ARG A 148 15.37 -0.76 -6.21
C ARG A 148 15.12 -1.15 -7.67
N LEU A 149 13.87 -1.38 -8.08
CA LEU A 149 13.53 -1.72 -9.46
C LEU A 149 13.93 -0.60 -10.45
N ALA A 150 13.94 0.66 -10.00
CA ALA A 150 14.41 1.77 -10.83
C ALA A 150 15.89 1.64 -11.23
N ALA A 151 16.73 0.97 -10.42
CA ALA A 151 18.10 0.63 -10.81
C ALA A 151 18.13 -0.38 -11.98
N ALA A 152 17.19 -1.34 -11.99
CA ALA A 152 17.09 -2.33 -13.05
C ALA A 152 16.67 -1.73 -14.40
N ALA A 153 15.86 -0.66 -14.38
CA ALA A 153 15.54 0.15 -15.55
C ALA A 153 16.77 0.91 -16.08
N ARG A 154 17.69 1.29 -15.18
CA ARG A 154 18.99 1.93 -15.52
C ARG A 154 20.08 0.94 -15.90
N GLY A 155 19.78 -0.36 -15.93
CA GLY A 155 20.68 -1.42 -16.36
C GLY A 155 21.34 -2.22 -15.23
N ASP A 156 21.10 -1.89 -13.96
CA ASP A 156 21.60 -2.67 -12.82
C ASP A 156 20.47 -3.44 -12.13
N SER A 157 20.30 -4.71 -12.50
CA SER A 157 19.29 -5.58 -11.90
C SER A 157 19.75 -6.36 -10.68
N GLU A 158 21.05 -6.35 -10.34
CA GLU A 158 21.56 -7.16 -9.23
C GLU A 158 20.86 -6.86 -7.89
N PRO A 159 20.56 -5.60 -7.52
CA PRO A 159 19.91 -5.29 -6.25
C PRO A 159 18.54 -5.96 -6.08
N VAL A 160 17.68 -5.91 -7.10
CA VAL A 160 16.35 -6.53 -7.04
C VAL A 160 16.40 -8.03 -7.29
N ARG A 161 17.30 -8.49 -8.15
CA ARG A 161 17.41 -9.91 -8.51
C ARG A 161 17.79 -10.77 -7.30
N GLY A 162 18.64 -10.26 -6.42
CA GLY A 162 19.04 -10.95 -5.19
C GLY A 162 17.92 -11.15 -4.16
N GLU A 163 16.75 -10.53 -4.34
CA GLU A 163 15.61 -10.63 -3.41
C GLU A 163 14.67 -11.81 -3.73
N PHE A 164 14.80 -12.43 -4.91
CA PHE A 164 13.90 -13.49 -5.37
C PHE A 164 14.47 -14.89 -5.15
N ILE A 165 13.59 -15.81 -4.76
CA ILE A 165 13.93 -17.24 -4.60
C ILE A 165 14.02 -17.92 -5.96
N ASP A 166 13.03 -17.69 -6.83
CA ASP A 166 13.01 -18.19 -8.21
C ASP A 166 13.57 -17.15 -9.16
N LEU A 167 14.90 -17.16 -9.31
CA LEU A 167 15.61 -16.24 -10.19
C LEU A 167 15.20 -16.40 -11.66
N ALA A 168 14.87 -17.61 -12.11
CA ALA A 168 14.51 -17.84 -13.50
C ALA A 168 13.13 -17.23 -13.83
N ALA A 169 12.18 -17.37 -12.92
CA ALA A 169 10.87 -16.70 -13.04
C ALA A 169 11.03 -15.18 -13.04
N PHE A 170 11.84 -14.64 -12.13
CA PHE A 170 12.06 -13.20 -12.04
C PHE A 170 12.81 -12.63 -13.25
N ASP A 171 13.84 -13.32 -13.75
CA ASP A 171 14.56 -12.93 -14.96
C ASP A 171 13.61 -12.86 -16.17
N GLY A 172 12.71 -13.85 -16.32
CA GLY A 172 11.69 -13.84 -17.38
C GLY A 172 10.63 -12.73 -17.21
N TRP A 173 10.30 -12.35 -15.97
CA TRP A 173 9.46 -11.18 -15.71
C TRP A 173 10.19 -9.88 -16.06
N LEU A 174 11.45 -9.76 -15.68
CA LEU A 174 12.29 -8.59 -15.90
C LEU A 174 12.50 -8.30 -17.39
N ASP A 175 12.69 -9.34 -18.21
CA ASP A 175 12.80 -9.21 -19.66
C ASP A 175 11.52 -8.64 -20.30
N ARG A 176 10.35 -9.13 -19.88
CA ARG A 176 9.06 -8.61 -20.36
C ARG A 176 8.83 -7.17 -19.92
N TRP A 177 9.16 -6.85 -18.68
CA TRP A 177 9.02 -5.50 -18.14
C TRP A 177 9.96 -4.52 -18.85
N ARG A 178 11.24 -4.89 -19.07
CA ARG A 178 12.22 -4.06 -19.80
C ARG A 178 11.82 -3.80 -21.25
N ALA A 179 11.15 -4.75 -21.90
CA ALA A 179 10.64 -4.58 -23.26
C ALA A 179 9.55 -3.49 -23.37
N LEU A 180 8.99 -3.04 -22.25
CA LEU A 180 8.06 -1.91 -22.17
C LEU A 180 8.77 -0.56 -21.98
N GLU A 181 10.11 -0.54 -21.98
CA GLU A 181 10.92 0.67 -21.89
C GLU A 181 10.59 1.52 -20.64
N PRO A 182 10.73 0.95 -19.42
CA PRO A 182 10.34 1.62 -18.19
C PRO A 182 11.12 2.93 -17.97
N ASP A 183 10.42 3.99 -17.57
CA ASP A 183 10.99 5.29 -17.21
C ASP A 183 11.39 5.33 -15.72
N PRO A 184 12.70 5.27 -15.41
CA PRO A 184 13.16 5.27 -14.02
C PRO A 184 12.93 6.60 -13.29
N ASP A 185 12.81 7.73 -13.99
CA ASP A 185 12.58 9.03 -13.35
C ASP A 185 11.13 9.17 -12.86
N THR A 186 10.20 8.55 -13.59
CA THR A 186 8.82 8.38 -13.13
C THR A 186 8.74 7.46 -11.92
N MET A 187 9.45 6.33 -11.95
CA MET A 187 9.50 5.40 -10.82
C MET A 187 10.02 6.08 -9.55
N ASP A 188 11.12 6.82 -9.63
CA ASP A 188 11.71 7.50 -8.46
C ASP A 188 10.77 8.55 -7.86
N ARG A 189 9.93 9.19 -8.68
CA ARG A 189 8.97 10.22 -8.25
C ARG A 189 7.76 9.65 -7.51
N VAL A 190 7.41 8.38 -7.74
CA VAL A 190 6.19 7.76 -7.19
C VAL A 190 6.46 6.61 -6.22
N ASN A 191 7.68 6.07 -6.20
CA ASN A 191 8.10 5.02 -5.27
C ASN A 191 8.88 5.64 -4.10
N PRO A 192 8.32 5.65 -2.88
CA PRO A 192 9.02 6.24 -1.74
C PRO A 192 10.25 5.40 -1.37
N VAL A 193 11.30 6.10 -0.94
CA VAL A 193 12.47 5.57 -0.25
C VAL A 193 12.15 5.35 1.22
N TYR A 194 11.43 6.28 1.83
CA TYR A 194 11.15 6.30 3.26
C TYR A 194 9.66 6.17 3.53
N VAL A 195 9.31 5.17 4.33
CA VAL A 195 7.99 5.02 4.95
C VAL A 195 8.17 4.96 6.47
N PRO A 196 7.12 5.24 7.27
CA PRO A 196 7.12 5.01 8.71
C PRO A 196 7.22 3.51 9.04
N ARG A 197 8.41 2.91 8.86
CA ARG A 197 8.64 1.48 9.08
C ARG A 197 8.39 1.12 10.55
N ASN A 198 7.73 0.00 10.76
CA ASN A 198 7.20 -0.39 12.07
C ASN A 198 8.28 -0.43 13.16
N HIS A 199 9.46 -0.97 12.85
CA HIS A 199 10.58 -1.03 13.80
C HIS A 199 11.14 0.36 14.18
N LEU A 200 11.12 1.32 13.25
CA LEU A 200 11.57 2.70 13.50
C LEU A 200 10.52 3.50 14.28
N VAL A 201 9.24 3.22 14.03
CA VAL A 201 8.14 3.77 14.82
C VAL A 201 8.26 3.28 16.27
N GLU A 202 8.51 2.00 16.49
CA GLU A 202 8.68 1.47 17.86
C GLU A 202 9.95 1.93 18.56
N GLU A 203 11.06 2.09 17.82
CA GLU A 203 12.26 2.74 18.33
C GLU A 203 11.94 4.16 18.83
N ALA A 204 11.21 4.93 18.02
CA ALA A 204 10.82 6.30 18.37
C ALA A 204 9.87 6.37 19.57
N LEU A 205 8.88 5.48 19.64
CA LEU A 205 7.95 5.40 20.78
C LEU A 205 8.67 5.00 22.07
N THR A 206 9.57 4.02 22.00
CA THR A 206 10.36 3.56 23.14
C THR A 206 11.26 4.67 23.68
N ALA A 207 11.98 5.37 22.80
CA ALA A 207 12.83 6.49 23.18
C ALA A 207 12.02 7.66 23.77
N ALA A 208 10.89 8.01 23.16
CA ALA A 208 10.03 9.09 23.60
C ALA A 208 9.42 8.82 25.00
N THR A 209 9.11 7.56 25.32
CA THR A 209 8.68 7.14 26.66
C THR A 209 9.76 7.41 27.72
N GLY A 210 11.03 7.32 27.32
CA GLY A 210 12.20 7.71 28.14
C GLY A 210 12.50 9.21 28.14
N GLY A 211 11.74 10.03 27.40
CA GLY A 211 11.93 11.47 27.27
C GLY A 211 12.88 11.90 26.14
N ASP A 212 13.36 10.98 25.30
CA ASP A 212 14.20 11.28 24.15
C ASP A 212 13.37 11.34 22.85
N LEU A 213 13.22 12.53 22.29
CA LEU A 213 12.49 12.76 21.04
C LEU A 213 13.38 12.70 19.79
N ALA A 214 14.70 12.52 19.93
CA ALA A 214 15.61 12.57 18.79
C ALA A 214 15.30 11.49 17.71
N PRO A 215 14.95 10.23 18.06
CA PRO A 215 14.58 9.24 17.04
C PRO A 215 13.28 9.59 16.30
N LEU A 216 12.30 10.19 17.00
CA LEU A 216 11.07 10.70 16.39
C LEU A 216 11.38 11.83 15.39
N GLU A 217 12.17 12.82 15.82
CA GLU A 217 12.55 13.96 14.97
C GLU A 217 13.30 13.50 13.72
N ALA A 218 14.21 12.54 13.87
CA ALA A 218 14.98 11.99 12.76
C ALA A 218 14.12 11.14 11.80
N LEU A 219 13.19 10.33 12.32
CA LEU A 219 12.21 9.61 11.49
C LEU A 219 11.29 10.58 10.75
N LEU A 220 10.79 11.61 11.44
CA LEU A 220 9.97 12.66 10.83
C LEU A 220 10.73 13.43 9.74
N ASP A 221 12.02 13.72 9.94
CA ASP A 221 12.84 14.31 8.89
C ASP A 221 12.89 13.40 7.65
N ALA A 222 13.13 12.09 7.82
CA ALA A 222 13.18 11.13 6.73
C ALA A 222 11.88 11.09 5.91
N VAL A 223 10.72 10.94 6.57
CA VAL A 223 9.43 10.72 5.90
C VAL A 223 8.78 11.99 5.35
N ARG A 224 9.30 13.18 5.65
CA ARG A 224 8.81 14.46 5.08
C ARG A 224 9.14 14.65 3.60
N SER A 225 10.22 14.02 3.14
CA SER A 225 10.63 13.97 1.73
C SER A 225 10.79 12.50 1.33
N PRO A 226 9.69 11.73 1.28
CA PRO A 226 9.78 10.27 1.24
C PRO A 226 10.31 9.74 -0.09
N PHE A 227 10.27 10.53 -1.17
CA PHE A 227 10.75 10.16 -2.51
C PHE A 227 12.21 10.58 -2.78
N ASP A 228 12.75 11.50 -1.97
CA ASP A 228 14.07 12.07 -2.18
C ASP A 228 15.11 11.29 -1.39
N GLU A 229 15.92 10.48 -2.07
CA GLU A 229 17.02 9.76 -1.43
C GLU A 229 18.10 10.74 -0.95
N ARG A 230 18.41 10.69 0.35
CA ARG A 230 19.31 11.64 1.01
C ARG A 230 20.50 10.93 1.69
N PRO A 231 21.73 11.44 1.54
CA PRO A 231 22.90 10.90 2.22
C PRO A 231 22.71 10.85 3.74
N GLY A 232 23.14 9.75 4.37
CA GLY A 232 23.07 9.58 5.82
C GLY A 232 21.74 9.03 6.36
N LEU A 233 20.71 8.89 5.51
CA LEU A 233 19.41 8.34 5.91
C LEU A 233 19.19 6.87 5.51
N GLY A 234 20.24 6.14 5.13
CA GLY A 234 20.13 4.75 4.67
C GLY A 234 19.39 3.82 5.64
N ARG A 235 19.57 4.01 6.96
CA ARG A 235 18.85 3.22 7.98
C ARG A 235 17.33 3.32 7.88
N TYR A 236 16.80 4.43 7.40
CA TYR A 236 15.35 4.67 7.31
C TYR A 236 14.73 4.03 6.06
N ALA A 237 15.57 3.61 5.10
CA ALA A 237 15.15 2.98 3.87
C ALA A 237 15.02 1.45 4.00
N GLU A 238 15.73 0.83 4.94
CA GLU A 238 15.81 -0.64 5.04
C GLU A 238 14.68 -1.22 5.90
N PRO A 239 14.14 -2.40 5.54
CA PRO A 239 13.16 -3.10 6.35
C PRO A 239 13.72 -3.52 7.71
N GLY A 240 12.83 -3.79 8.66
CA GLY A 240 13.20 -4.33 9.96
C GLY A 240 13.75 -5.76 9.86
N GLU A 241 14.33 -6.24 10.96
CA GLU A 241 14.70 -7.65 11.07
C GLU A 241 13.47 -8.55 10.89
N LYS A 242 13.65 -9.73 10.30
CA LYS A 242 12.54 -10.65 9.99
C LYS A 242 11.81 -11.10 11.25
N GLU A 243 12.54 -11.29 12.34
CA GLU A 243 12.02 -11.68 13.65
C GLU A 243 11.10 -10.61 14.24
N PHE A 244 11.48 -9.33 14.12
CA PHE A 244 10.63 -8.21 14.52
C PHE A 244 9.37 -8.19 13.65
N SER A 245 9.55 -8.22 12.33
CA SER A 245 8.46 -8.14 11.35
C SER A 245 7.39 -9.23 11.57
N ALA A 246 7.83 -10.45 11.86
CA ALA A 246 6.95 -11.61 12.07
C ALA A 246 6.15 -11.58 13.38
N SER A 247 6.59 -10.80 14.37
CA SER A 247 5.94 -10.69 15.67
C SER A 247 5.26 -9.34 15.90
N PHE A 248 5.40 -8.40 14.96
CA PHE A 248 4.88 -7.06 15.08
C PHE A 248 3.35 -7.03 15.07
N GLN A 249 2.79 -6.35 16.07
CA GLN A 249 1.37 -6.04 16.19
C GLN A 249 1.24 -4.61 16.69
N THR A 250 0.15 -3.96 16.29
CA THR A 250 -0.20 -2.63 16.78
C THR A 250 -1.61 -2.64 17.39
N PHE A 251 -1.87 -1.64 18.22
CA PHE A 251 -2.99 -1.59 19.15
C PHE A 251 -3.77 -0.28 18.96
N CYS A 252 -5.09 -0.34 19.07
CA CYS A 252 -5.88 0.87 19.22
C CYS A 252 -5.64 1.46 20.62
N GLY A 253 -5.07 2.65 20.72
CA GLY A 253 -5.09 3.52 21.91
C GLY A 253 -4.69 2.89 23.25
N THR A 254 -3.49 3.21 23.73
CA THR A 254 -3.23 3.35 25.17
C THR A 254 -3.57 4.76 25.63
#